data_AF-A0A952WXP2-F1
#
_entry.id   AF-A0A952WXP2-F1
#
_cell.length_a   1.000
_cell.length_b   1.000
_cell.length_c   1.000
_cell.angle_alpha   90.00
_cell.angle_beta   90.00
_cell.angle_gamma   90.00
#
_symmetry.space_group_name_H-M   'P 1'
#
loop_
_entity.id
_entity.type
_entity.pdbx_description
1 polymer ?
#
loop_
_entity_poly.entity_id
_entity_poly.type
_entity_poly.pdbx_seq_one_letter_code
_entity_poly.pdbx_strand_id
1 'polypeptide(L)'
;MNLTGLPGELGRPLMPSEPRSRWARPAAIVLLCAGVLSALICGYLLTLMRPRLYEDPAVARSVADSLLTFTPPPGYEPKGTIDWRLLTFLSLQGVYYEHRSVDGMLMLLQVASPGLQGSDTVRQHIDEVLREKNGVSDALVVSPNVERMTIEVQGRQRDFSVSRAVDSATDANYRLLEGTVEGRNGVPVLIGMRVVESAWNIDAVKAMLQSIR
;
A
#
# COMPACT_ATOMS: atom_id res chain seq x y z
N MET A 1 -31.94 44.99 66.67
CA MET A 1 -31.73 46.05 65.66
C MET A 1 -31.62 45.34 64.32
N ASN A 2 -32.68 45.31 63.49
CA ASN A 2 -33.00 46.28 62.43
C ASN A 2 -31.84 46.41 61.42
N LEU A 3 -31.94 46.14 60.11
CA LEU A 3 -33.07 46.24 59.19
C LEU A 3 -32.96 45.25 58.00
N THR A 4 -34.14 44.78 57.61
CA THR A 4 -34.62 44.41 56.27
C THR A 4 -33.89 44.96 55.04
N GLY A 5 -33.74 44.14 54.00
CA GLY A 5 -33.37 44.57 52.65
C GLY A 5 -33.32 43.43 51.61
N LEU A 6 -34.48 42.93 51.16
CA LEU A 6 -34.67 42.30 49.83
C LEU A 6 -35.17 43.38 48.85
N PRO A 7 -35.21 43.18 47.52
CA PRO A 7 -34.32 42.43 46.63
C PRO A 7 -33.87 43.31 45.43
N GLY A 8 -32.60 43.24 45.03
CA GLY A 8 -32.15 43.85 43.78
C GLY A 8 -32.43 42.92 42.60
N GLU A 9 -33.62 42.97 42.02
CA GLU A 9 -33.87 42.43 40.69
C GLU A 9 -33.02 43.22 39.68
N LEU A 10 -31.80 42.73 39.45
CA LEU A 10 -30.99 43.08 38.30
C LEU A 10 -31.77 42.67 37.06
N GLY A 11 -32.46 43.64 36.46
CA GLY A 11 -33.17 43.50 35.20
C GLY A 11 -32.27 42.81 34.19
N ARG A 12 -32.56 41.54 33.90
CA ARG A 12 -31.93 40.83 32.79
C ARG A 12 -32.23 41.65 31.55
N PRO A 13 -31.21 42.14 30.81
CA PRO A 13 -31.46 42.78 29.54
C PRO A 13 -32.20 41.77 28.68
N LEU A 14 -33.41 42.13 28.27
CA LEU A 14 -34.15 41.44 27.22
C LEU A 14 -33.27 41.49 25.99
N MET A 15 -32.43 40.47 25.79
CA MET A 15 -31.70 40.35 24.54
C MET A 15 -32.76 40.34 23.44
N PRO A 16 -32.68 41.26 22.47
CA PRO A 16 -33.58 41.24 21.34
C PRO A 16 -33.45 39.86 20.69
N SER A 17 -34.56 39.11 20.65
CA SER A 17 -34.61 37.86 19.90
C SER A 17 -34.29 38.22 18.46
N GLU A 18 -33.07 37.92 18.02
CA GLU A 18 -32.67 38.20 16.64
C GLU A 18 -33.72 37.59 15.71
N PRO A 19 -34.17 38.32 14.68
CA PRO A 19 -35.15 37.80 13.73
C PRO A 19 -34.55 36.58 13.06
N ARG A 20 -34.98 35.39 13.52
CA ARG A 20 -34.48 34.10 13.05
C ARG A 20 -34.68 34.06 11.54
N SER A 21 -33.58 34.19 10.80
CA SER A 21 -33.63 34.40 9.36
C SER A 21 -34.46 33.28 8.72
N ARG A 22 -35.43 33.66 7.87
CA ARG A 22 -36.31 32.70 7.18
C ARG A 22 -35.53 31.67 6.34
N TRP A 23 -34.27 31.99 6.03
CA TRP A 23 -33.34 31.17 5.24
C TRP A 23 -32.44 30.25 6.06
N ALA A 24 -32.35 30.43 7.39
CA ALA A 24 -31.45 29.63 8.23
C ALA A 24 -31.83 28.13 8.22
N ARG A 25 -33.13 27.81 8.21
CA ARG A 25 -33.63 26.43 8.18
C ARG A 25 -33.34 25.70 6.85
N PRO A 26 -33.70 26.24 5.67
CA PRO A 26 -33.38 25.57 4.40
C PRO A 26 -31.87 25.48 4.17
N ALA A 27 -31.08 26.50 4.56
CA ALA A 27 -29.62 26.43 4.46
C ALA A 27 -29.03 25.30 5.32
N ALA A 28 -29.51 25.13 6.56
CA ALA A 28 -29.07 24.03 7.42
C ALA A 28 -29.42 22.65 6.84
N ILE A 29 -30.61 22.50 6.22
CA ILE A 29 -31.01 21.25 5.56
C ILE A 29 -30.11 20.95 4.35
N VAL A 30 -29.82 21.96 3.51
CA VAL A 30 -28.94 21.79 2.35
C VAL A 30 -27.53 21.37 2.78
N LEU A 31 -26.97 22.02 3.81
CA LEU A 31 -25.66 21.67 4.35
C LEU A 31 -25.64 20.24 4.92
N LEU A 32 -26.69 19.84 5.64
CA LEU A 32 -26.82 18.48 6.15
C LEU A 32 -26.88 17.46 5.01
N CYS A 33 -27.71 17.71 4.00
CA CYS A 33 -27.83 16.83 2.83
C CYS A 33 -26.51 16.75 2.04
N ALA A 34 -25.80 17.86 1.87
CA ALA A 34 -24.49 17.88 1.22
C ALA A 34 -23.45 17.09 2.01
N GLY A 35 -23.44 17.21 3.34
CA GLY A 35 -22.55 16.44 4.21
C GLY A 35 -22.83 14.93 4.14
N VAL A 36 -24.09 14.52 4.20
CA VAL A 36 -24.49 13.11 4.08
C VAL A 36 -24.14 12.57 2.70
N LEU A 37 -24.44 13.30 1.63
CA LEU A 37 -24.12 12.87 0.27
C LEU A 37 -22.60 12.73 0.06
N SER A 38 -21.81 13.68 0.57
CA SER A 38 -20.35 13.61 0.53
C SER A 38 -19.82 12.38 1.27
N ALA A 39 -20.33 12.09 2.47
CA ALA A 39 -19.94 10.90 3.23
C ALA A 39 -20.28 9.60 2.49
N LEU A 40 -21.46 9.54 1.85
CA LEU A 40 -21.86 8.39 1.04
C LEU A 40 -20.99 8.21 -0.20
N ILE A 41 -20.67 9.29 -0.92
CA ILE A 41 -19.78 9.26 -2.09
C ILE A 41 -18.37 8.81 -1.68
N CYS A 42 -17.82 9.37 -0.61
CA CYS A 42 -16.49 8.99 -0.11
C CYS A 42 -16.48 7.53 0.34
N GLY A 43 -17.48 7.08 1.08
CA GLY A 43 -17.62 5.68 1.50
C GLY A 43 -17.70 4.73 0.30
N TYR A 44 -18.51 5.07 -0.70
CA TYR A 44 -18.62 4.28 -1.93
C TYR A 44 -17.30 4.24 -2.71
N LEU A 45 -16.60 5.37 -2.83
CA LEU A 45 -15.30 5.46 -3.51
C LEU A 45 -14.26 4.55 -2.84
N LEU A 46 -14.24 4.51 -1.51
CA LEU A 46 -13.36 3.61 -0.75
C LEU A 46 -13.66 2.13 -1.01
N THR A 47 -14.92 1.76 -1.27
CA THR A 47 -15.26 0.37 -1.63
C THR A 47 -14.79 0.00 -3.04
N LEU A 48 -14.83 0.94 -3.99
CA LEU A 48 -14.31 0.75 -5.34
C LEU A 48 -12.78 0.65 -5.38
N MET A 49 -12.10 1.31 -4.44
CA MET A 49 -10.66 1.31 -4.29
C MET A 49 -10.12 0.11 -3.48
N ARG A 50 -10.89 -0.97 -3.28
CA ARG A 50 -10.34 -2.16 -2.60
C ARG A 50 -9.49 -3.00 -3.57
N PRO A 51 -8.30 -3.45 -3.17
CA PRO A 51 -7.52 -4.40 -3.97
C PRO A 51 -8.31 -5.71 -4.10
N ARG A 52 -8.31 -6.30 -5.29
CA ARG A 52 -8.88 -7.61 -5.55
C ARG A 52 -7.76 -8.65 -5.48
N LEU A 53 -7.92 -9.59 -4.56
CA LEU A 53 -7.03 -10.74 -4.42
C LEU A 53 -7.70 -11.93 -5.08
N TYR A 54 -6.99 -12.60 -5.99
CA TYR A 54 -7.46 -13.85 -6.60
C TYR A 54 -6.48 -14.97 -6.25
N GLU A 55 -6.94 -15.99 -5.53
CA GLU A 55 -6.15 -17.15 -5.11
C GLU A 55 -6.25 -18.28 -6.14
N ASP A 56 -5.87 -17.99 -7.38
CA ASP A 56 -5.81 -18.99 -8.45
C ASP A 56 -4.36 -19.10 -8.98
N PRO A 57 -3.67 -20.23 -8.73
CA PRO A 57 -2.31 -20.47 -9.22
C PRO A 57 -2.17 -20.39 -10.74
N ALA A 58 -3.20 -20.75 -11.50
CA ALA A 58 -3.16 -20.70 -12.97
C ALA A 58 -3.19 -19.23 -13.46
N VAL A 59 -4.05 -18.41 -12.85
CA VAL A 59 -4.12 -16.96 -13.12
C VAL A 59 -2.83 -16.28 -12.67
N ALA A 60 -2.29 -16.67 -11.52
CA ALA A 60 -1.01 -16.16 -11.00
C ALA A 60 0.14 -16.40 -11.99
N ARG A 61 0.26 -17.59 -12.56
CA ARG A 61 1.27 -17.88 -13.61
C ARG A 61 1.05 -17.02 -14.85
N SER A 62 -0.19 -16.91 -15.34
CA SER A 62 -0.51 -16.08 -16.50
C SER A 62 -0.18 -14.61 -16.28
N VAL A 63 -0.45 -14.07 -15.08
CA VAL A 63 -0.08 -12.70 -14.74
C VAL A 63 1.42 -12.57 -14.64
N ALA A 64 2.11 -13.47 -13.94
CA ALA A 64 3.57 -13.47 -13.85
C ALA A 64 4.22 -13.42 -15.24
N ASP A 65 3.80 -14.30 -16.15
CA ASP A 65 4.29 -14.36 -17.53
C ASP A 65 4.03 -13.06 -18.30
N SER A 66 2.96 -12.33 -17.97
CA SER A 66 2.67 -11.02 -18.55
C SER A 66 3.53 -9.89 -17.98
N LEU A 67 4.03 -10.02 -16.74
CA LEU A 67 4.90 -9.03 -16.09
C LEU A 67 6.35 -9.20 -16.53
N LEU A 68 6.92 -10.40 -16.39
CA LEU A 68 8.31 -10.72 -16.74
C LEU A 68 8.53 -12.24 -16.81
N THR A 69 9.56 -12.69 -17.53
CA THR A 69 9.92 -14.11 -17.54
C THR A 69 11.02 -14.35 -16.52
N PHE A 70 10.82 -15.26 -15.58
CA PHE A 70 11.83 -15.60 -14.57
C PHE A 70 11.61 -17.01 -14.03
N THR A 71 12.61 -17.54 -13.32
CA THR A 71 12.51 -18.80 -12.58
C THR A 71 12.46 -18.50 -11.08
N PRO A 72 11.34 -18.76 -10.38
CA PRO A 72 11.26 -18.60 -8.94
C PRO A 72 12.30 -19.45 -8.20
N PRO A 73 12.75 -19.05 -7.00
CA PRO A 73 13.63 -19.89 -6.19
C PRO A 73 12.94 -21.21 -5.83
N PRO A 74 13.70 -22.29 -5.56
CA PRO A 74 13.12 -23.58 -5.17
C PRO A 74 12.17 -23.43 -3.98
N GLY A 75 11.02 -24.13 -4.03
CA GLY A 75 10.02 -24.11 -2.96
C GLY A 75 8.98 -22.99 -3.06
N TYR A 76 9.20 -21.95 -3.88
CA TYR A 76 8.21 -20.91 -4.14
C TYR A 76 7.18 -21.35 -5.19
N GLU A 77 5.91 -21.20 -4.86
CA GLU A 77 4.80 -21.52 -5.74
C GLU A 77 3.85 -20.35 -5.93
N PRO A 78 3.32 -20.17 -7.14
CA PRO A 78 2.36 -19.11 -7.41
C PRO A 78 1.09 -19.37 -6.61
N LYS A 79 0.71 -18.39 -5.79
CA LYS A 79 -0.44 -18.51 -4.89
C LYS A 79 -1.63 -17.69 -5.37
N GLY A 80 -1.37 -16.47 -5.83
CA GLY A 80 -2.44 -15.60 -6.28
C GLY A 80 -1.96 -14.32 -6.95
N THR A 81 -2.94 -13.48 -7.29
CA THR A 81 -2.71 -12.18 -7.91
C THR A 81 -3.31 -11.05 -7.11
N ILE A 82 -2.76 -9.86 -7.33
CA ILE A 82 -3.22 -8.59 -6.78
C ILE A 82 -3.62 -7.75 -7.99
N ASP A 83 -4.89 -7.37 -8.12
CA ASP A 83 -5.36 -6.38 -9.09
C ASP A 83 -5.97 -5.21 -8.33
N TRP A 84 -5.37 -4.03 -8.50
CA TRP A 84 -5.83 -2.82 -7.87
C TRP A 84 -5.91 -1.68 -8.88
N ARG A 85 -7.14 -1.33 -9.25
CA ARG A 85 -7.44 -0.23 -10.16
C ARG A 85 -7.88 0.97 -9.35
N LEU A 86 -6.94 1.87 -9.11
CA LEU A 86 -7.16 3.15 -8.45
C LEU A 86 -7.64 4.17 -9.48
N LEU A 87 -8.96 4.20 -9.66
CA LEU A 87 -9.64 5.08 -10.62
C LEU A 87 -9.05 4.89 -12.03
N THR A 88 -9.20 5.91 -12.89
CA THR A 88 -8.69 5.90 -14.27
C THR A 88 -7.17 6.17 -14.36
N PHE A 89 -6.51 6.47 -13.23
CA PHE A 89 -5.16 7.05 -13.24
C PHE A 89 -4.05 6.09 -12.84
N LEU A 90 -4.35 5.06 -12.04
CA LEU A 90 -3.34 4.14 -11.54
C LEU A 90 -3.90 2.71 -11.52
N SER A 91 -3.17 1.80 -12.13
CA SER A 91 -3.44 0.36 -12.08
C SER A 91 -2.20 -0.34 -11.55
N LEU A 92 -2.38 -1.09 -10.48
CA LEU A 92 -1.37 -1.94 -9.87
C LEU A 92 -1.79 -3.37 -10.11
N GLN A 93 -0.90 -4.14 -10.74
CA GLN A 93 -1.11 -5.55 -11.00
C GLN A 93 0.09 -6.30 -10.46
N GLY A 94 -0.14 -7.37 -9.73
CA GLY A 94 0.91 -8.17 -9.17
C GLY A 94 0.57 -9.63 -9.05
N VAL A 95 1.60 -10.41 -8.78
CA VAL A 95 1.52 -11.83 -8.45
C VAL A 95 2.33 -12.05 -7.19
N TYR A 96 1.87 -12.97 -6.34
CA TYR A 96 2.63 -13.40 -5.19
C TYR A 96 2.78 -14.92 -5.18
N TYR A 97 3.94 -15.33 -4.70
CA TYR A 97 4.38 -16.70 -4.53
C TYR A 97 4.60 -16.93 -3.05
N GLU A 98 4.27 -18.11 -2.57
CA GLU A 98 4.52 -18.54 -1.20
C GLU A 98 5.49 -19.71 -1.19
N HIS A 99 6.36 -19.76 -0.19
CA HIS A 99 7.25 -20.90 0.01
C HIS A 99 6.50 -22.04 0.70
N ARG A 100 6.59 -23.27 0.17
CA ARG A 100 5.81 -24.43 0.66
C ARG A 100 6.11 -24.84 2.11
N SER A 101 7.36 -24.72 2.55
CA SER A 101 7.83 -25.31 3.81
C SER A 101 8.36 -24.32 4.84
N VAL A 102 8.45 -23.02 4.51
CA VAL A 102 8.94 -21.99 5.43
C VAL A 102 8.09 -20.73 5.24
N ASP A 103 8.08 -19.83 6.22
CA ASP A 103 7.47 -18.53 6.02
C ASP A 103 8.33 -17.71 5.04
N GLY A 104 7.84 -17.63 3.81
CA GLY A 104 8.48 -16.88 2.75
C GLY A 104 7.47 -16.49 1.68
N MET A 105 7.56 -15.25 1.22
CA MET A 105 6.71 -14.69 0.18
C MET A 105 7.59 -13.96 -0.85
N LEU A 106 7.28 -14.15 -2.13
CA LEU A 106 7.89 -13.42 -3.24
C LEU A 106 6.76 -12.72 -4.00
N MET A 107 6.89 -11.43 -4.22
CA MET A 107 5.90 -10.59 -4.89
C MET A 107 6.54 -9.94 -6.11
N LEU A 108 5.81 -9.94 -7.21
CA LEU A 108 6.09 -9.13 -8.39
C LEU A 108 4.96 -8.13 -8.55
N LEU A 109 5.29 -6.86 -8.71
CA LEU A 109 4.31 -5.78 -8.77
C LEU A 109 4.63 -4.83 -9.90
N GLN A 110 3.72 -4.71 -10.86
CA GLN A 110 3.76 -3.71 -11.91
C GLN A 110 2.78 -2.59 -11.59
N VAL A 111 3.26 -1.36 -11.67
CA VAL A 111 2.40 -0.18 -11.53
C VAL A 111 2.37 0.57 -12.87
N ALA A 112 1.19 0.62 -13.46
CA ALA A 112 0.93 1.37 -14.68
C ALA A 112 0.08 2.59 -14.36
N SER A 113 0.51 3.76 -14.83
CA SER A 113 -0.27 5.00 -14.79
C SER A 113 -0.32 5.60 -16.19
N PRO A 114 -1.48 5.61 -16.86
CA PRO A 114 -1.61 6.10 -18.24
C PRO A 114 -1.21 7.56 -18.43
N GLY A 115 -1.28 8.38 -17.37
CA GLY A 115 -0.95 9.82 -17.42
C GLY A 115 0.42 10.19 -16.85
N LEU A 116 1.16 9.23 -16.27
CA LEU A 116 2.42 9.46 -15.57
C LEU A 116 3.56 8.60 -16.10
N GLN A 117 3.40 8.00 -17.28
CA GLN A 117 4.47 7.29 -17.98
C GLN A 117 5.61 8.29 -18.26
N GLY A 118 6.64 8.28 -17.42
CA GLY A 118 7.86 9.10 -17.57
C GLY A 118 8.15 10.10 -16.46
N SER A 119 7.32 10.25 -15.41
CA SER A 119 7.69 11.10 -14.27
C SER A 119 8.40 10.28 -13.19
N ASP A 120 9.69 10.52 -12.99
CA ASP A 120 10.51 9.86 -11.95
C ASP A 120 9.91 10.01 -10.53
N THR A 121 9.15 11.07 -10.29
CA THR A 121 8.42 11.34 -9.04
C THR A 121 7.39 10.26 -8.69
N VAL A 122 6.75 9.64 -9.68
CA VAL A 122 5.73 8.60 -9.43
C VAL A 122 6.39 7.28 -9.12
N ARG A 123 7.52 6.96 -9.77
CA ARG A 123 8.36 5.82 -9.40
C ARG A 123 8.86 5.97 -7.97
N GLN A 124 9.41 7.13 -7.62
CA GLN A 124 9.85 7.41 -6.24
C GLN A 124 8.72 7.31 -5.24
N HIS A 125 7.53 7.84 -5.55
CA HIS A 125 6.38 7.75 -4.66
C HIS A 125 5.84 6.33 -4.52
N ILE A 126 5.90 5.51 -5.56
CA ILE A 126 5.53 4.09 -5.50
C ILE A 126 6.53 3.32 -4.65
N ASP A 127 7.84 3.54 -4.87
CA ASP A 127 8.89 2.94 -4.06
C ASP A 127 8.74 3.34 -2.59
N GLU A 128 8.41 4.60 -2.32
CA GLU A 128 8.16 5.13 -0.97
C GLU A 128 6.89 4.54 -0.35
N VAL A 129 5.76 4.51 -1.07
CA VAL A 129 4.49 3.95 -0.56
C VAL A 129 4.60 2.44 -0.33
N LEU A 130 5.31 1.70 -1.17
CA LEU A 130 5.50 0.26 -0.97
C LEU A 130 6.44 -0.03 0.19
N ARG A 131 7.47 0.81 0.38
CA ARG A 131 8.37 0.74 1.55
C ARG A 131 7.70 1.18 2.84
N GLU A 132 6.83 2.19 2.80
CA GLU A 132 6.06 2.67 3.96
C GLU A 132 4.94 1.69 4.34
N LYS A 133 4.33 1.03 3.34
CA LYS A 133 3.19 0.14 3.58
C LYS A 133 3.53 -1.32 3.83
N ASN A 134 4.82 -1.71 3.89
CA ASN A 134 5.30 -3.03 4.32
C ASN A 134 4.27 -4.14 4.05
N GLY A 135 4.04 -4.41 2.76
CA GLY A 135 2.87 -5.12 2.23
C GLY A 135 2.65 -6.58 2.66
N VAL A 136 3.18 -7.02 3.82
CA VAL A 136 2.95 -8.36 4.36
C VAL A 136 2.74 -8.43 5.89
N SER A 137 2.97 -7.38 6.70
CA SER A 137 2.55 -7.39 8.11
C SER A 137 2.78 -6.03 8.78
N ASP A 138 1.77 -5.49 9.46
CA ASP A 138 1.88 -4.33 10.38
C ASP A 138 2.86 -4.58 11.56
N ALA A 139 3.46 -5.77 11.68
CA ALA A 139 4.28 -6.18 12.83
C ALA A 139 5.80 -6.26 12.58
N LEU A 140 6.28 -6.03 11.35
CA LEU A 140 7.71 -6.14 11.04
C LEU A 140 8.48 -4.86 11.37
N VAL A 141 9.42 -4.97 12.32
CA VAL A 141 10.39 -3.93 12.64
C VAL A 141 11.61 -4.10 11.75
N VAL A 142 11.76 -3.22 10.75
CA VAL A 142 12.87 -3.25 9.80
C VAL A 142 14.12 -2.61 10.41
N SER A 143 15.24 -3.31 10.32
CA SER A 143 16.55 -2.79 10.73
C SER A 143 16.99 -1.66 9.78
N PRO A 144 17.58 -0.56 10.31
CA PRO A 144 18.07 0.53 9.48
C PRO A 144 19.28 0.13 8.61
N ASN A 145 19.89 -1.03 8.86
CA ASN A 145 21.01 -1.52 8.08
C ASN A 145 20.51 -2.15 6.77
N VAL A 146 20.72 -1.46 5.65
CA VAL A 146 20.38 -1.91 4.30
C VAL A 146 21.66 -2.25 3.55
N GLU A 147 21.83 -3.53 3.24
CA GLU A 147 22.91 -4.03 2.39
C GLU A 147 22.51 -3.84 0.92
N ARG A 148 23.39 -3.28 0.09
CA ARG A 148 23.16 -3.17 -1.36
C ARG A 148 23.78 -4.36 -2.08
N MET A 149 22.99 -4.97 -2.94
CA MET A 149 23.40 -6.08 -3.79
C MET A 149 23.24 -5.68 -5.26
N THR A 150 24.37 -5.51 -5.96
CA THR A 150 24.37 -5.21 -7.39
C THR A 150 24.44 -6.52 -8.20
N ILE A 151 23.50 -6.73 -9.10
CA ILE A 151 23.39 -7.91 -9.96
C ILE A 151 23.13 -7.49 -11.39
N GLU A 152 23.74 -8.21 -12.34
CA GLU A 152 23.40 -8.07 -13.76
C GLU A 152 22.06 -8.75 -14.06
N VAL A 153 21.08 -7.93 -14.47
CA VAL A 153 19.73 -8.36 -14.86
C VAL A 153 19.43 -7.77 -16.23
N GLN A 154 19.01 -8.60 -17.19
CA GLN A 154 18.74 -8.16 -18.58
C GLN A 154 19.92 -7.41 -19.22
N GLY A 155 21.17 -7.81 -18.91
CA GLY A 155 22.39 -7.17 -19.43
C GLY A 155 22.70 -5.80 -18.83
N ARG A 156 22.05 -5.40 -17.74
CA ARG A 156 22.30 -4.14 -17.03
C ARG A 156 22.56 -4.40 -15.55
N GLN A 157 23.46 -3.63 -14.95
CA GLN A 157 23.66 -3.66 -13.50
C GLN A 157 22.44 -3.03 -12.81
N ARG A 158 21.84 -3.77 -11.87
CA ARG A 158 20.69 -3.34 -11.07
C ARG A 158 21.04 -3.51 -9.59
N ASP A 159 20.64 -2.53 -8.80
CA ASP A 159 20.83 -2.56 -7.34
C ASP A 159 19.56 -3.08 -6.68
N PHE A 160 19.76 -4.00 -5.75
CA PHE A 160 18.73 -4.52 -4.86
C PHE A 160 19.10 -4.18 -3.42
N SER A 161 18.10 -3.80 -2.64
CA SER A 161 18.22 -3.55 -1.21
C SER A 161 17.91 -4.83 -0.44
N VAL A 162 18.81 -5.23 0.45
CA VAL A 162 18.61 -6.35 1.38
C VAL A 162 18.60 -5.79 2.79
N SER A 163 17.49 -5.98 3.50
CA SER A 163 17.35 -5.56 4.90
C SER A 163 16.96 -6.74 5.78
N ARG A 164 17.05 -6.54 7.09
CA ARG A 164 16.56 -7.49 8.09
C ARG A 164 15.32 -6.94 8.74
N ALA A 165 14.37 -7.79 9.07
CA ALA A 165 13.20 -7.41 9.84
C ALA A 165 12.92 -8.43 10.95
N VAL A 166 12.31 -7.97 12.03
CA VAL A 166 11.86 -8.82 13.14
C VAL A 166 10.36 -8.68 13.27
N ASP A 167 9.65 -9.80 13.33
CA ASP A 167 8.23 -9.81 13.67
C ASP A 167 8.07 -9.65 15.18
N SER A 168 7.52 -8.51 15.60
CA SER A 168 7.32 -8.18 17.00
C SER A 168 6.36 -9.14 17.75
N ALA A 169 5.50 -9.86 17.03
CA ALA A 169 4.56 -10.81 17.63
C ALA A 169 5.20 -12.18 17.89
N THR A 170 6.12 -12.61 17.03
CA THR A 170 6.69 -13.97 17.05
C THR A 170 8.19 -14.01 17.35
N ASP A 171 8.85 -12.86 17.38
CA ASP A 171 10.31 -12.69 17.45
C ASP A 171 11.07 -13.39 16.29
N ALA A 172 10.36 -13.70 15.20
CA ALA A 172 10.94 -14.32 14.03
C ALA A 172 11.75 -13.28 13.22
N ASN A 173 12.95 -13.69 12.80
CA ASN A 173 13.86 -12.87 12.00
C ASN A 173 13.65 -13.16 10.51
N TYR A 174 13.61 -12.11 9.69
CA TYR A 174 13.40 -12.18 8.25
C TYR A 174 14.48 -11.43 7.49
N ARG A 175 14.77 -11.91 6.28
CA ARG A 175 15.42 -11.14 5.22
C ARG A 175 14.38 -10.59 4.28
N LEU A 176 14.52 -9.31 3.97
CA LEU A 176 13.75 -8.62 2.95
C LEU A 176 14.68 -8.29 1.78
N LEU A 177 14.21 -8.50 0.56
CA LEU A 177 14.86 -8.11 -0.67
C LEU A 177 13.89 -7.27 -1.47
N GLU A 178 14.33 -6.08 -1.89
CA GLU A 178 13.54 -5.15 -2.69
C GLU A 178 14.38 -4.61 -3.85
N GLY A 179 13.77 -4.51 -5.02
CA GLY A 179 14.38 -3.84 -6.16
C GLY A 179 13.48 -3.84 -7.38
N THR A 180 13.87 -3.10 -8.40
CA THR A 180 13.04 -2.88 -9.58
C THR A 180 13.77 -3.35 -10.83
N VAL A 181 13.04 -4.06 -11.69
CA VAL A 181 13.51 -4.53 -12.99
C VAL A 181 12.62 -4.00 -14.11
N GLU A 182 13.07 -4.12 -15.35
CA GLU A 182 12.26 -3.75 -16.50
C GLU A 182 11.36 -4.94 -16.85
N GLY A 183 10.04 -4.77 -16.76
CA GLY A 183 9.07 -5.78 -17.17
C GLY A 183 8.84 -5.79 -18.68
N ARG A 184 7.89 -6.63 -19.10
CA ARG A 184 7.42 -6.63 -20.48
C ARG A 184 6.84 -5.26 -20.84
N ASN A 185 7.10 -4.82 -22.07
CA ASN A 185 6.70 -3.51 -22.59
C ASN A 185 7.37 -2.30 -21.90
N GLY A 186 8.50 -2.51 -21.22
CA GLY A 186 9.28 -1.42 -20.61
C GLY A 186 8.67 -0.84 -19.33
N VAL A 187 7.63 -1.46 -18.79
CA VAL A 187 6.99 -1.03 -17.54
C VAL A 187 7.80 -1.58 -16.36
N PRO A 188 8.19 -0.77 -15.37
CA PRO A 188 8.94 -1.26 -14.22
C PRO A 188 8.13 -2.27 -13.41
N VAL A 189 8.79 -3.34 -12.97
CA VAL A 189 8.25 -4.34 -12.05
C VAL A 189 9.08 -4.32 -10.78
N LEU A 190 8.43 -4.03 -9.66
CA LEU A 190 9.01 -4.18 -8.34
C LEU A 190 9.04 -5.67 -7.98
N ILE A 191 10.19 -6.11 -7.45
CA ILE A 191 10.39 -7.42 -6.86
C ILE A 191 10.53 -7.20 -5.36
N GLY A 192 9.65 -7.82 -4.59
CA GLY A 192 9.74 -7.87 -3.13
C GLY A 192 9.82 -9.33 -2.69
N MET A 193 10.76 -9.67 -1.82
CA MET A 193 10.83 -11.01 -1.23
C MET A 193 11.04 -10.89 0.27
N ARG A 194 10.25 -11.65 1.02
CA ARG A 194 10.37 -11.85 2.46
C ARG A 194 10.65 -13.33 2.68
N VAL A 195 11.61 -13.67 3.52
CA VAL A 195 11.83 -15.05 3.96
C VAL A 195 12.46 -15.08 5.33
N VAL A 196 12.08 -16.06 6.15
CA VAL A 196 12.72 -16.29 7.45
C VAL A 196 14.24 -16.45 7.28
N GLU A 197 15.01 -15.82 8.17
CA GLU A 197 16.49 -15.72 8.09
C GLU A 197 17.14 -17.11 7.95
N SER A 198 16.61 -18.13 8.65
CA SER A 198 17.11 -19.51 8.63
C SER A 198 16.98 -20.20 7.27
N ALA A 199 16.11 -19.70 6.39
CA ALA A 199 15.89 -20.21 5.05
C ALA A 199 16.45 -19.27 3.96
N TRP A 200 17.13 -18.19 4.34
CA TRP A 200 17.76 -17.28 3.38
C TRP A 200 18.88 -17.98 2.62
N ASN A 201 18.73 -18.07 1.31
CA ASN A 201 19.75 -18.59 0.40
C ASN A 201 20.07 -17.54 -0.66
N ILE A 202 21.18 -16.82 -0.45
CA ILE A 202 21.61 -15.74 -1.33
C ILE A 202 21.90 -16.19 -2.76
N ASP A 203 22.39 -17.42 -2.94
CA ASP A 203 22.73 -17.94 -4.27
C ASP A 203 21.47 -18.28 -5.07
N ALA A 204 20.44 -18.84 -4.40
CA ALA A 204 19.13 -19.07 -5.02
C ALA A 204 18.45 -17.75 -5.42
N VAL A 205 18.57 -16.72 -4.59
CA VAL A 205 18.05 -15.37 -4.88
C VAL A 205 18.80 -14.75 -6.07
N LYS A 206 20.13 -14.82 -6.11
CA LYS A 206 20.93 -14.34 -7.24
C LYS A 206 20.56 -15.07 -8.54
N ALA A 207 20.43 -16.39 -8.49
CA ALA A 207 20.03 -17.18 -9.65
C ALA A 207 18.63 -16.79 -10.16
N MET A 208 17.67 -16.56 -9.26
CA MET A 208 16.35 -16.03 -9.62
C MET A 208 16.47 -14.67 -10.33
N LEU A 209 17.20 -13.72 -9.75
CA LEU A 209 17.35 -12.38 -10.33
C LEU A 209 18.05 -12.41 -11.70
N GLN A 210 19.07 -13.24 -11.86
CA GLN A 210 19.77 -13.44 -13.14
C GLN A 210 18.93 -14.17 -14.19
N SER A 211 17.88 -14.90 -13.78
CA SER A 211 16.98 -15.59 -14.70
C SER A 211 15.97 -14.66 -15.38
N ILE A 212 15.85 -13.40 -14.91
CA ILE A 212 14.86 -12.44 -15.39
C ILE A 212 15.17 -12.02 -16.83
N ARG A 213 14.16 -12.11 -17.69
CA ARG A 213 14.19 -11.71 -19.11
C ARG A 213 13.02 -10.80 -19.44
#